data_AF-A0A7X6BH69-F1
#
_entry.id   AF-A0A7X6BH69-F1
#
_cell.length_a   1.000
_cell.length_b   1.000
_cell.length_c   1.000
_cell.angle_alpha   90.00
_cell.angle_beta   90.00
_cell.angle_gamma   90.00
#
_symmetry.space_group_name_H-M   'P 1'
#
loop_
_entity.id
_entity.type
_entity.pdbx_description
1 polymer ?
#
loop_
_entity_poly.entity_id
_entity_poly.type
_entity_poly.pdbx_seq_one_letter_code
_entity_poly.pdbx_strand_id
1 'polypeptide(L)'
;MRNETGLQFRLAQAKEACIERMQGTADWLIATDPSDRDALRQCGHRLVGTLGSFGFGDAARMASALERACDAEPEQVRLAALTLAETLRTLPR
;
A
#
# COMPACT_ATOMS: atom_id res chain seq x y z
N MET A 1 -1.47 0.45 -36.39
CA MET A 1 -2.48 0.50 -35.32
C MET A 1 -2.60 -0.86 -34.60
N ARG A 2 -1.57 -1.32 -33.87
CA ARG A 2 -1.63 -2.57 -33.06
C ARG A 2 -1.01 -2.42 -31.64
N ASN A 3 -0.80 -1.20 -31.15
CA ASN A 3 0.01 -0.99 -29.93
C ASN A 3 -0.80 -0.66 -28.66
N GLU A 4 -2.04 -0.18 -28.77
CA GLU A 4 -2.80 0.29 -27.60
C GLU A 4 -3.42 -0.88 -26.82
N THR A 5 -3.99 -1.87 -27.53
CA THR A 5 -4.60 -3.05 -26.90
C THR A 5 -3.59 -3.90 -26.13
N GLY A 6 -2.37 -4.06 -26.67
CA GLY A 6 -1.29 -4.81 -26.01
C GLY A 6 -0.65 -4.07 -24.83
N LEU A 7 -0.73 -2.74 -24.79
CA LEU A 7 -0.30 -1.94 -23.64
C LEU A 7 -1.33 -2.00 -22.52
N GLN A 8 -2.62 -1.84 -22.86
CA GLN A 8 -3.73 -1.94 -21.89
C GLN A 8 -3.76 -3.31 -21.21
N PHE A 9 -3.57 -4.39 -21.98
CA PHE A 9 -3.51 -5.73 -21.42
C PHE A 9 -2.36 -5.93 -20.42
N ARG A 10 -1.15 -5.45 -20.75
CA ARG A 10 0.01 -5.53 -19.84
C ARG A 10 -0.18 -4.67 -18.60
N LEU A 11 -0.82 -3.50 -18.72
CA LEU A 11 -1.13 -2.65 -17.58
C LEU A 11 -2.14 -3.32 -16.64
N ALA A 12 -3.17 -4.00 -17.18
CA ALA A 12 -4.12 -4.76 -16.38
C ALA A 12 -3.43 -5.91 -15.63
N GLN A 13 -2.55 -6.67 -16.28
CA GLN A 13 -1.76 -7.72 -15.62
C GLN A 13 -0.85 -7.17 -14.52
N ALA A 14 -0.17 -6.04 -14.78
CA ALA A 14 0.68 -5.40 -13.77
C ALA A 14 -0.13 -4.90 -12.57
N LYS A 15 -1.35 -4.41 -12.80
CA LYS A 15 -2.27 -3.99 -11.74
C LYS A 15 -2.72 -5.17 -10.89
N GLU A 16 -3.07 -6.31 -11.48
CA GLU A 16 -3.43 -7.53 -10.75
C GLU A 16 -2.27 -8.02 -9.87
N ALA A 17 -1.06 -8.10 -10.45
CA ALA A 17 0.14 -8.49 -9.69
C ALA A 17 0.46 -7.50 -8.56
N CYS A 18 0.15 -6.21 -8.75
CA CYS A 18 0.26 -5.21 -7.68
C CYS A 18 -0.72 -5.54 -6.55
N ILE A 19 -1.98 -5.83 -6.85
CA ILE A 19 -3.01 -6.17 -5.86
C ILE A 19 -2.61 -7.41 -5.05
N GLU A 20 -2.14 -8.46 -5.71
CA GLU A 20 -1.64 -9.66 -5.04
C GLU A 20 -0.51 -9.35 -4.05
N ARG A 21 0.44 -8.51 -4.45
CA ARG A 21 1.52 -8.05 -3.56
C ARG A 21 1.00 -7.22 -2.38
N MET A 22 -0.06 -6.43 -2.58
CA MET A 22 -0.66 -5.64 -1.52
C MET A 22 -1.27 -6.52 -0.42
N GLN A 23 -1.79 -7.71 -0.75
CA GLN A 23 -2.29 -8.66 0.24
C GLN A 23 -1.17 -9.12 1.20
N GLY A 24 -0.02 -9.54 0.65
CA GLY A 24 1.13 -9.91 1.48
C GLY A 24 1.69 -8.74 2.31
N THR A 25 1.59 -7.52 1.77
CA THR A 25 1.98 -6.31 2.51
C THR A 25 1.01 -6.02 3.66
N ALA A 26 -0.29 -6.25 3.47
CA ALA A 26 -1.29 -6.12 4.54
C ALA A 26 -1.04 -7.10 5.68
N ASP A 27 -0.72 -8.36 5.37
CA ASP A 27 -0.38 -9.37 6.37
C ASP A 27 0.89 -9.00 7.15
N TRP A 28 1.91 -8.50 6.45
CA TRP A 28 3.12 -7.99 7.08
C TRP A 28 2.83 -6.80 8.00
N LEU A 29 2.02 -5.83 7.57
CA LEU A 29 1.64 -4.67 8.40
C LEU A 29 0.93 -5.07 9.69
N ILE A 30 0.10 -6.12 9.66
CA ILE A 30 -0.60 -6.64 10.83
C ILE A 30 0.36 -7.33 11.81
N ALA A 31 1.35 -8.05 11.27
CA ALA A 31 2.32 -8.80 12.07
C ALA A 31 3.49 -7.95 12.58
N THR A 32 3.72 -6.77 12.00
CA THR A 32 4.87 -5.92 12.33
C THR A 32 4.70 -5.25 13.70
N ASP A 33 5.78 -5.24 14.48
CA ASP A 33 5.83 -4.53 15.75
C ASP A 33 5.72 -3.01 15.51
N PRO A 34 4.74 -2.29 16.13
CA PRO A 34 4.59 -0.85 15.95
C PRO A 34 5.78 -0.02 16.48
N SER A 35 6.70 -0.61 17.24
CA SER A 35 7.96 0.03 17.63
C SER A 35 8.99 0.07 16.50
N ASP A 36 8.85 -0.76 15.45
CA ASP A 36 9.70 -0.72 14.25
C ASP A 36 9.26 0.40 13.29
N ARG A 37 9.41 1.64 13.76
CA ARG A 37 8.96 2.85 13.07
C ARG A 37 9.65 3.05 11.72
N ASP A 38 10.91 2.65 11.60
CA ASP A 38 11.67 2.85 10.36
C ASP A 38 11.20 1.89 9.26
N ALA A 39 10.94 0.61 9.60
CA ALA A 39 10.36 -0.33 8.64
C ALA A 39 8.96 0.12 8.19
N LEU A 40 8.12 0.58 9.13
CA LEU A 40 6.77 1.07 8.83
C LEU A 40 6.80 2.34 7.97
N ARG A 41 7.67 3.30 8.28
CA ARG A 41 7.85 4.53 7.49
C ARG A 41 8.31 4.21 6.07
N GLN A 42 9.30 3.33 5.93
CA GLN A 42 9.79 2.90 4.62
C GLN A 42 8.71 2.14 3.83
N CYS A 43 7.90 1.32 4.50
CA CYS A 43 6.76 0.66 3.87
C CYS A 43 5.74 1.67 3.34
N GLY A 44 5.29 2.61 4.18
CA GLY A 44 4.39 3.70 3.80
C GLY A 44 4.90 4.48 2.59
N HIS A 45 6.14 4.94 2.63
CA HIS A 45 6.75 5.69 1.53
C HIS A 45 6.74 4.93 0.19
N ARG A 46 7.15 3.64 0.18
CA ARG A 46 7.13 2.81 -1.03
C ARG A 46 5.73 2.58 -1.58
N LEU A 47 4.76 2.41 -0.68
CA LEU A 47 3.37 2.20 -1.03
C LEU A 47 2.74 3.44 -1.67
N VAL A 48 3.07 4.66 -1.20
CA VAL A 48 2.57 5.91 -1.81
C VAL A 48 2.87 5.95 -3.31
N GLY A 49 4.13 5.72 -3.70
CA GLY A 49 4.54 5.75 -5.10
C GLY A 49 3.92 4.62 -5.94
N THR A 50 3.88 3.41 -5.38
CA THR A 50 3.32 2.23 -6.05
C THR A 50 1.82 2.39 -6.28
N LEU A 51 1.05 2.64 -5.22
CA LEU A 51 -0.40 2.75 -5.26
C LEU A 51 -0.87 3.94 -6.09
N GLY A 52 -0.15 5.08 -5.99
CA GLY A 52 -0.43 6.26 -6.82
C GLY A 52 -0.28 5.97 -8.31
N SER A 53 0.76 5.22 -8.71
CA SER A 53 1.02 4.89 -10.11
C SER A 53 -0.05 4.00 -10.74
N PHE A 54 -0.76 3.20 -9.93
CA PHE A 54 -1.86 2.33 -10.38
C PHE A 54 -3.26 2.92 -10.13
N GLY A 55 -3.35 4.17 -9.67
CA GLY A 55 -4.62 4.88 -9.44
C GLY A 55 -5.35 4.49 -8.15
N PHE A 56 -4.70 3.81 -7.22
CA PHE A 56 -5.27 3.46 -5.91
C PHE A 56 -5.15 4.63 -4.92
N GLY A 57 -5.79 5.76 -5.24
CA GLY A 57 -5.62 7.02 -4.51
C GLY A 57 -5.90 6.93 -3.01
N ASP A 58 -6.96 6.22 -2.61
CA ASP A 58 -7.30 6.05 -1.20
C ASP A 58 -6.23 5.28 -0.43
N ALA A 59 -5.76 4.18 -1.00
CA ALA A 59 -4.69 3.38 -0.42
C ALA A 59 -3.37 4.16 -0.35
N ALA A 60 -3.05 4.96 -1.37
CA ALA A 60 -1.88 5.85 -1.35
C ALA A 60 -1.99 6.91 -0.24
N ARG A 61 -3.18 7.47 0.00
CA ARG A 61 -3.42 8.41 1.11
C ARG A 61 -3.23 7.74 2.47
N MET A 62 -3.70 6.51 2.64
CA MET A 62 -3.50 5.74 3.87
C MET A 62 -2.03 5.38 4.09
N ALA A 63 -1.28 5.06 3.03
CA ALA A 63 0.15 4.81 3.10
C ALA A 63 0.93 6.05 3.58
N SER A 64 0.56 7.24 3.09
CA SER A 64 1.12 8.51 3.56
C SER A 64 0.69 8.83 5.01
N ALA A 65 -0.49 8.39 5.45
CA ALA A 65 -0.90 8.53 6.84
C ALA A 65 -0.04 7.68 7.77
N LEU A 66 0.28 6.44 7.39
CA LEU A 66 1.22 5.59 8.14
C LEU A 66 2.61 6.22 8.25
N GLU A 67 3.14 6.73 7.13
CA GLU A 67 4.46 7.40 7.11
C GLU A 67 4.53 8.55 8.13
N ARG A 68 3.48 9.38 8.19
CA ARG A 68 3.38 10.49 9.16
C ARG A 68 3.14 10.03 10.59
N ALA A 69 2.37 8.96 10.78
CA ALA A 69 2.07 8.43 12.10
C ALA A 69 3.32 7.88 12.82
N CYS A 70 4.38 7.52 12.09
CA CYS A 70 5.63 7.00 12.66
C CYS A 70 6.34 7.98 13.62
N ASP A 71 6.01 9.27 13.58
CA ASP A 71 6.52 10.28 14.50
C ASP A 71 5.64 10.46 15.75
N ALA A 72 4.52 9.74 15.84
CA ALA A 72 3.56 9.85 16.93
C ALA A 72 3.71 8.76 18.00
N GLU A 73 2.70 8.61 18.86
CA GLU A 73 2.64 7.56 19.88
C GLU A 73 2.44 6.16 19.27
N PRO A 74 2.96 5.07 19.89
CA PRO A 74 2.88 3.72 19.33
C PRO A 74 1.47 3.23 18.99
N GLU A 75 0.46 3.68 19.73
CA GLU A 75 -0.94 3.35 19.47
C GLU A 75 -1.44 3.95 18.14
N GLN A 76 -1.00 5.17 17.81
CA GLN A 76 -1.34 5.83 16.54
C GLN A 76 -0.63 5.16 15.36
N VAL A 77 0.64 4.74 15.55
CA VAL A 77 1.38 3.94 14.56
C VAL A 77 0.64 2.64 14.27
N ARG A 78 0.24 1.92 15.33
CA ARG A 78 -0.51 0.67 15.22
C ARG A 78 -1.84 0.87 14.49
N LEU A 79 -2.61 1.88 14.87
CA LEU A 79 -3.88 2.17 14.22
C LEU A 79 -3.69 2.47 12.72
N ALA A 80 -2.72 3.32 12.37
CA ALA A 80 -2.44 3.64 10.98
C ALA A 80 -2.00 2.41 10.17
N ALA A 81 -1.18 1.52 10.75
CA ALA A 81 -0.76 0.28 10.10
C ALA A 81 -1.93 -0.67 9.84
N LEU A 82 -2.82 -0.83 10.83
CA LEU A 82 -4.02 -1.67 10.69
C LEU A 82 -5.02 -1.11 9.68
N THR A 83 -5.27 0.21 9.71
CA THR A 83 -6.15 0.87 8.74
C THR A 83 -5.61 0.75 7.31
N LEU A 84 -4.30 0.90 7.12
CA LEU A 84 -3.69 0.67 5.82
C LEU A 84 -3.83 -0.78 5.38
N ALA A 85 -3.55 -1.75 6.27
CA ALA A 85 -3.68 -3.17 5.95
C ALA A 85 -5.10 -3.54 5.51
N GLU A 86 -6.13 -3.05 6.20
CA GLU A 86 -7.53 -3.24 5.81
C GLU A 86 -7.81 -2.63 4.43
N THR A 87 -7.34 -1.40 4.19
CA THR A 87 -7.50 -0.73 2.89
C THR A 87 -6.86 -1.55 1.76
N LEU A 88 -5.65 -2.08 1.97
CA LEU A 88 -4.95 -2.92 1.00
C LEU A 88 -5.70 -4.22 0.69
N ARG A 89 -6.34 -4.82 1.69
CA ARG A 89 -7.16 -6.04 1.52
C ARG A 89 -8.40 -5.81 0.66
N THR A 90 -8.94 -4.59 0.68
CA THR A 90 -10.16 -4.21 -0.05
C THR A 90 -9.92 -3.66 -1.47
N LEU A 91 -8.68 -3.68 -1.98
CA LEU A 91 -8.39 -3.18 -3.32
C LEU A 91 -9.22 -3.95 -4.38
N PRO A 92 -9.80 -3.25 -5.37
CA PRO A 92 -10.61 -3.88 -6.39
C PRO A 92 -9.72 -4.72 -7.31
N ARG A 93 -10.03 -6.01 -7.42
CA ARG A 93 -9.50 -6.92 -8.45
C ARG A 93 -10.05 -6.51 -9.82
#